data_AF-A0AAE3RKW2-F1
#
_entry.id   AF-A0AAE3RKW2-F1
#
_cell.length_a   1.000
_cell.length_b   1.000
_cell.length_c   1.000
_cell.angle_alpha   90.00
_cell.angle_beta   90.00
_cell.angle_gamma   90.00
#
_symmetry.space_group_name_H-M   'P 1'
#
loop_
_entity.id
_entity.type
_entity.pdbx_description
1 polymer ?
#
loop_
_entity_poly.entity_id
_entity_poly.type
_entity_poly.pdbx_seq_one_letter_code
_entity_poly.pdbx_strand_id
1 'polypeptide(L)'
;MSLKHRLPELEASIDPAALRAAADEYSDLLLTLCLCMKIAGPTRANVRACATELKKRLTTGHSHKELNAILSSWDPVGYVLGLRREANDNARAAGDPVDVFV
;
A
#
# COMPACT_ATOMS: atom_id res chain seq x y z
N MET A 1 -18.09 -27.00 -6.53
CA MET A 1 -17.17 -26.33 -7.47
C MET A 1 -16.09 -25.62 -6.66
N SER A 2 -14.85 -26.12 -6.69
CA SER A 2 -13.76 -25.65 -5.83
C SER A 2 -13.23 -24.28 -6.30
N LEU A 3 -13.20 -23.29 -5.40
CA LEU A 3 -12.66 -21.94 -5.65
C LEU A 3 -11.17 -21.95 -6.02
N LYS A 4 -10.43 -23.03 -5.72
CA LYS A 4 -8.99 -23.14 -5.97
C LYS A 4 -8.62 -23.20 -7.45
N HIS A 5 -9.49 -23.72 -8.32
CA HIS A 5 -9.23 -23.72 -9.77
C HIS A 5 -9.47 -22.36 -10.42
N ARG A 6 -10.26 -21.49 -9.79
CA ARG A 6 -10.57 -20.17 -10.36
C ARG A 6 -9.43 -19.16 -10.18
N LEU A 7 -8.56 -19.33 -9.19
CA LEU A 7 -7.44 -18.41 -8.92
C LEU A 7 -6.39 -18.38 -10.06
N PRO A 8 -5.85 -19.52 -10.53
CA PRO A 8 -4.89 -19.53 -11.63
C PRO A 8 -5.48 -19.04 -12.96
N GLU A 9 -6.74 -19.36 -13.23
CA GLU A 9 -7.45 -18.87 -14.42
C GLU A 9 -7.74 -17.36 -14.34
N LEU A 10 -8.00 -16.84 -13.14
CA LEU A 10 -8.15 -15.40 -12.91
C LEU A 10 -6.81 -14.68 -13.11
N GLU A 11 -5.72 -15.20 -12.54
CA GLU A 11 -4.38 -14.65 -12.70
C GLU A 11 -3.94 -14.65 -14.17
N ALA A 12 -4.28 -15.70 -14.93
CA ALA A 12 -4.04 -15.76 -16.37
C ALA A 12 -4.92 -14.79 -17.20
N SER A 13 -6.04 -14.32 -16.63
CA SER A 13 -6.96 -13.37 -17.28
C SER A 13 -6.63 -11.89 -17.00
N ILE A 14 -5.80 -11.62 -15.99
CA ILE A 14 -5.37 -10.26 -15.64
C ILE A 14 -4.21 -9.89 -16.55
N ASP A 15 -4.32 -8.75 -17.23
CA ASP A 15 -3.21 -8.18 -18.00
C ASP A 15 -1.98 -8.01 -17.08
N PRO A 16 -0.86 -8.72 -17.36
CA PRO A 16 0.35 -8.62 -16.54
C PRO A 16 0.90 -7.19 -16.41
N ALA A 17 0.68 -6.34 -17.43
CA ALA A 17 1.09 -4.95 -17.38
C ALA A 17 0.23 -4.15 -16.38
N ALA A 18 -1.09 -4.37 -16.39
CA ALA A 18 -2.01 -3.77 -15.42
C ALA A 18 -1.72 -4.23 -13.99
N LEU A 19 -1.38 -5.50 -13.79
CA LEU A 19 -0.99 -6.04 -12.47
C LEU A 19 0.30 -5.40 -11.95
N ARG A 20 1.33 -5.28 -12.81
CA ARG A 20 2.59 -4.62 -12.45
C ARG A 20 2.37 -3.15 -12.12
N ALA A 21 1.62 -2.41 -12.95
CA ALA A 21 1.30 -1.02 -12.67
C ALA A 21 0.56 -0.84 -11.32
N ALA A 22 -0.33 -1.78 -10.98
CA ALA A 22 -1.02 -1.75 -9.69
C ALA A 22 -0.08 -2.02 -8.51
N ALA A 23 0.87 -2.96 -8.65
CA ALA A 23 1.89 -3.24 -7.65
C ALA A 23 2.86 -2.05 -7.47
N ASP A 24 3.25 -1.41 -8.57
CA ASP A 24 4.12 -0.23 -8.57
C ASP A 24 3.45 0.96 -7.87
N GLU A 25 2.19 1.25 -8.19
CA GLU A 25 1.44 2.32 -7.51
C GLU A 25 1.29 2.06 -6.01
N TYR A 26 1.05 0.80 -5.61
CA TYR A 26 0.93 0.47 -4.20
C TYR A 26 2.27 0.59 -3.45
N SER A 27 3.37 0.21 -4.11
CA SER A 27 4.72 0.40 -3.58
C SER A 27 5.03 1.89 -3.40
N ASP A 28 4.66 2.71 -4.38
CA ASP A 28 4.81 4.17 -4.35
C ASP A 28 4.00 4.81 -3.20
N LEU A 29 2.77 4.33 -2.95
CA LEU A 29 1.97 4.72 -1.78
C LEU A 29 2.74 4.49 -0.47
N LEU A 30 3.23 3.28 -0.25
CA LEU A 30 3.89 2.89 1.00
C LEU A 30 5.20 3.67 1.21
N LEU A 31 6.02 3.76 0.16
CA LEU A 31 7.29 4.49 0.19
C LEU A 31 7.07 5.97 0.44
N THR A 32 6.14 6.60 -0.27
CA THR A 32 5.87 8.04 -0.12
C THR A 32 5.36 8.40 1.27
N LEU A 33 4.46 7.58 1.85
CA LEU A 33 3.97 7.80 3.22
C LEU A 33 5.09 7.66 4.25
N CYS A 34 5.98 6.67 4.11
CA CYS A 34 7.13 6.52 4.99
C CYS A 34 8.10 7.70 4.88
N LEU A 35 8.41 8.14 3.66
CA LEU A 35 9.25 9.32 3.43
C LEU A 35 8.63 10.59 4.02
N CYS A 36 7.32 10.78 3.88
CA CYS A 36 6.63 11.91 4.50
C CYS A 36 6.80 11.89 6.03
N MET A 37 6.60 10.73 6.67
CA MET A 37 6.80 10.61 8.12
C MET A 37 8.25 10.83 8.53
N LYS A 38 9.25 10.45 7.71
CA LYS A 38 10.67 10.70 7.98
C LYS A 38 11.03 12.18 7.93
N ILE A 39 10.52 12.89 6.91
CA ILE A 39 10.92 14.26 6.61
C ILE A 39 10.14 15.24 7.49
N ALA A 40 8.81 15.08 7.56
CA ALA A 40 7.94 16.01 8.25
C ALA A 40 7.60 15.58 9.69
N GLY A 41 7.90 14.34 10.06
CA GLY A 41 7.55 13.73 11.34
C GLY A 41 6.25 12.91 11.28
N PRO A 42 6.11 11.84 12.09
CA PRO A 42 4.98 10.91 12.07
C PRO A 42 3.78 11.49 12.83
N THR A 43 3.24 12.62 12.38
CA THR A 43 2.06 13.24 12.97
C THR A 43 0.81 12.95 12.17
N ARG A 44 -0.35 12.97 12.83
CA ARG A 44 -1.66 12.83 12.19
C ARG A 44 -1.87 13.83 11.04
N ALA A 45 -1.44 15.07 11.22
CA ALA A 45 -1.59 16.12 10.22
C ALA A 45 -0.74 15.84 8.98
N ASN A 46 0.53 15.48 9.16
CA ASN A 46 1.45 15.22 8.05
C ASN A 46 1.03 14.00 7.22
N VAL A 47 0.67 12.90 7.89
CA VAL A 47 0.21 11.69 7.19
C VAL A 47 -1.05 11.96 6.38
N ARG A 48 -2.01 12.72 6.95
CA ARG A 48 -3.24 13.08 6.22
C ARG A 48 -3.00 14.03 5.06
N ALA A 49 -2.10 14.99 5.21
CA ALA A 49 -1.71 15.89 4.13
C ALA A 49 -1.08 15.09 2.98
N CYS A 50 -0.13 14.21 3.28
CA CYS A 50 0.50 13.35 2.29
C CYS A 50 -0.50 12.39 1.62
N ALA A 51 -1.37 11.73 2.40
CA ALA A 51 -2.41 10.87 1.85
C ALA A 51 -3.39 11.62 0.94
N THR A 52 -3.68 12.89 1.25
CA THR A 52 -4.54 13.74 0.40
C THR A 52 -3.87 14.02 -0.95
N GLU A 53 -2.57 14.31 -0.97
CA GLU A 53 -1.83 14.53 -2.22
C GLU A 53 -1.66 13.23 -3.02
N LEU A 54 -1.36 12.11 -2.34
CA LEU A 54 -1.29 10.80 -2.99
C LEU A 54 -2.60 10.39 -3.65
N LYS A 55 -3.74 10.68 -3.00
CA LYS A 55 -5.07 10.37 -3.55
C LYS A 55 -5.41 11.13 -4.84
N LYS A 56 -4.74 12.25 -5.12
CA LYS A 56 -4.91 12.95 -6.40
C LYS A 56 -4.11 12.30 -7.53
N ARG A 57 -3.05 11.55 -7.19
CA ARG A 57 -2.06 11.03 -8.13
C ARG A 57 -2.22 9.55 -8.42
N LEU A 58 -2.46 8.73 -7.41
CA LEU A 58 -2.62 7.28 -7.55
C LEU A 58 -4.01 6.98 -8.09
N THR A 59 -4.15 5.95 -8.93
CA THR A 59 -5.38 5.70 -9.69
C THR A 59 -6.00 4.34 -9.39
N THR A 60 -5.20 3.42 -8.84
CA THR A 60 -5.62 2.06 -8.54
C THR A 60 -6.64 2.01 -7.40
N GLY A 61 -7.64 1.15 -7.56
CA GLY A 61 -8.69 0.97 -6.55
C GLY A 61 -8.15 0.52 -5.20
N HIS A 62 -7.08 -0.27 -5.18
CA HIS A 62 -6.41 -0.68 -3.94
C HIS A 62 -5.77 0.52 -3.22
N SER A 63 -4.97 1.33 -3.92
CA SER A 63 -4.36 2.54 -3.35
C SER A 63 -5.42 3.52 -2.83
N HIS A 64 -6.49 3.75 -3.59
CA HIS A 64 -7.61 4.59 -3.14
C HIS A 64 -8.33 4.04 -1.90
N LYS A 65 -8.53 2.73 -1.80
CA LYS A 65 -9.09 2.09 -0.61
C LYS A 65 -8.25 2.40 0.62
N GLU A 66 -6.94 2.18 0.54
CA GLU A 66 -6.05 2.40 1.68
C GLU A 66 -5.91 3.89 2.03
N LEU A 67 -5.83 4.78 1.03
CA LEU A 67 -5.80 6.23 1.26
C LEU A 67 -7.09 6.73 1.94
N ASN A 68 -8.24 6.23 1.55
CA ASN A 68 -9.51 6.57 2.21
C ASN A 68 -9.53 6.07 3.66
N ALA A 69 -9.01 4.88 3.93
CA ALA A 69 -8.90 4.35 5.29
C ALA A 69 -7.95 5.20 6.15
N ILE A 70 -6.80 5.61 5.62
CA ILE A 70 -5.88 6.53 6.29
C ILE A 70 -6.55 7.87 6.61
N LEU A 71 -7.24 8.48 5.64
CA LEU A 71 -7.88 9.78 5.81
C LEU A 71 -9.01 9.75 6.84
N SER A 72 -9.77 8.65 6.89
CA SER A 72 -10.87 8.45 7.84
C SER A 72 -10.43 7.93 9.20
N SER A 73 -9.22 7.35 9.32
CA SER A 73 -8.71 6.78 10.57
C SER A 73 -8.57 7.82 11.69
N TRP A 74 -8.92 7.40 12.91
CA TRP A 74 -8.60 8.10 14.15
C TRP A 74 -7.08 8.20 14.35
N ASP A 75 -6.37 7.10 14.09
CA ASP A 75 -4.91 6.99 14.14
C ASP A 75 -4.35 6.62 12.75
N PRO A 76 -4.09 7.62 11.88
CA PRO A 76 -3.56 7.36 10.56
C PRO A 76 -2.09 6.92 10.58
N VAL A 77 -1.32 7.30 11.60
CA VAL A 77 0.08 6.92 11.74
C VAL A 77 0.15 5.41 12.01
N GLY A 78 -0.59 4.94 13.01
CA GLY A 78 -0.69 3.51 13.32
C GLY A 78 -1.22 2.69 12.15
N TYR A 79 -2.20 3.21 11.39
CA TYR A 79 -2.70 2.53 10.19
C TYR A 79 -1.58 2.31 9.15
N VAL A 80 -0.82 3.36 8.83
CA VAL A 80 0.29 3.27 7.86
C VAL A 80 1.37 2.30 8.34
N LEU A 81 1.73 2.34 9.63
CA LEU A 81 2.69 1.40 10.20
C LEU A 81 2.17 -0.05 10.16
N GLY A 82 0.86 -0.25 10.28
CA GLY A 82 0.19 -1.54 10.11
C GLY A 82 0.33 -2.09 8.69
N LEU A 83 -0.02 -1.28 7.68
CA LEU A 83 0.14 -1.64 6.26
C LEU A 83 1.57 -2.05 5.94
N ARG A 84 2.54 -1.31 6.47
CA ARG A 84 3.95 -1.62 6.26
C ARG A 84 4.38 -2.92 6.92
N ARG A 85 3.86 -3.21 8.12
CA ARG A 85 4.13 -4.48 8.79
C ARG A 85 3.59 -5.65 7.96
N GLU A 86 2.37 -5.53 7.45
CA GLU A 86 1.77 -6.54 6.57
C GLU A 86 2.59 -6.73 5.29
N ALA A 87 3.02 -5.65 4.65
CA ALA A 87 3.90 -5.72 3.48
C ALA A 87 5.23 -6.43 3.79
N ASN A 88 5.86 -6.12 4.92
CA ASN A 88 7.09 -6.78 5.37
C ASN A 88 6.88 -8.26 5.72
N ASP A 89 5.74 -8.60 6.32
CA ASP A 89 5.40 -9.99 6.63
C ASP A 89 5.21 -10.82 5.36
N ASN A 90 4.56 -10.23 4.34
CA ASN A 90 4.39 -10.85 3.03
C ASN A 90 5.73 -11.01 2.29
N ALA A 91 6.58 -9.97 2.28
CA ALA A 91 7.92 -10.05 1.68
C ALA A 91 8.75 -11.16 2.35
N ARG A 92 8.75 -11.20 3.69
CA ARG A 92 9.44 -12.24 4.46
C ARG A 92 8.93 -13.64 4.13
N ALA A 93 7.61 -13.82 3.99
CA ALA A 93 7.02 -15.11 3.62
C ALA A 93 7.41 -15.56 2.20
N ALA A 94 7.63 -14.61 1.29
CA ALA A 94 8.10 -14.86 -0.06
C ALA A 94 9.63 -15.05 -0.17
N GLY A 95 10.38 -14.77 0.90
CA GLY A 95 11.85 -14.78 0.89
C GLY A 95 12.48 -13.49 0.34
N ASP A 96 11.67 -12.44 0.17
CA ASP A 96 12.09 -11.13 -0.31
C ASP A 96 12.68 -10.28 0.84
N PRO A 97 13.57 -9.31 0.52
CA PRO A 97 14.07 -8.35 1.50
C PRO A 97 12.93 -7.53 2.12
N VAL A 98 12.95 -7.42 3.46
CA VAL A 98 12.01 -6.55 4.19
C VAL A 98 12.50 -5.11 4.20
N ASP A 99 11.57 -4.17 4.20
CA ASP A 99 11.89 -2.75 4.33
C ASP A 99 12.24 -2.42 5.80
N VAL A 100 13.45 -1.89 6.01
CA VAL A 100 13.99 -1.46 7.32
C VAL A 100 14.08 0.07 7.38
N PHE A 101 13.02 0.71 7.85
CA PHE A 101 12.99 2.14 8.13
C PHE A 101 13.17 2.31 9.64
N VAL A 102 14.29 2.90 10.00
CA VAL A 102 14.70 3.24 11.38
C VAL A 102 14.29 4.67 11.69
#